data_AF-A0A8J7U0V3-F1
#
_entry.id   AF-A0A8J7U0V3-F1
#
_cell.length_a   1.000
_cell.length_b   1.000
_cell.length_c   1.000
_cell.angle_alpha   90.00
_cell.angle_beta   90.00
_cell.angle_gamma   90.00
#
_symmetry.space_group_name_H-M   'P 1'
#
loop_
_entity.id
_entity.type
_entity.pdbx_description
1 polymer ?
#
loop_
_entity_poly.entity_id
_entity_poly.type
_entity_poly.pdbx_seq_one_letter_code
_entity_poly.pdbx_strand_id
1 'polypeptide(L)'
;MTVVARPEIPCVLRTPSANTRGVGIGAESTPTVTVAVIGLGYVGLPTALSLAEHDTDVIGVDISADRLRAIRDGRADLLERDRVRLADQLAAQRLRMTTDPSALAGADAVLVCVPTPVDEHLAPDLGPLRAAC
;
A
#
# COMPACT_ATOMS: atom_id res chain seq x y z
N MET A 1 12.16 -2.59 -2.13
CA MET A 1 10.80 -2.13 -2.49
C MET A 1 10.69 -2.23 -4.00
N THR A 2 9.88 -3.17 -4.49
CA THR A 2 9.68 -3.39 -5.93
C THR A 2 8.23 -3.11 -6.27
N VAL A 3 7.97 -2.36 -7.35
CA VAL A 3 6.61 -2.07 -7.83
C VAL A 3 6.40 -2.88 -9.10
N VAL A 4 5.32 -3.66 -9.14
CA VAL A 4 4.85 -4.34 -10.34
C VAL A 4 3.53 -3.69 -10.74
N ALA A 5 3.53 -2.99 -11.87
CA ALA A 5 2.33 -2.35 -12.42
C ALA A 5 1.80 -3.18 -13.59
N ARG A 6 0.47 -3.28 -13.73
CA ARG A 6 -0.12 -3.89 -14.93
C ARG A 6 0.13 -2.97 -16.14
N PRO A 7 0.66 -3.49 -17.26
CA PRO A 7 1.13 -2.67 -18.40
C PRO A 7 0.01 -1.95 -19.17
N GLU A 8 -1.24 -2.26 -18.87
CA GLU A 8 -2.44 -1.83 -19.58
C GLU A 8 -3.13 -0.59 -18.98
N ILE A 9 -2.52 0.05 -17.96
CA ILE A 9 -3.03 1.28 -17.34
C ILE A 9 -2.00 2.41 -17.49
N PRO A 10 -2.36 3.57 -18.09
CA PRO A 10 -1.45 4.71 -18.17
C PRO A 10 -1.05 5.13 -16.75
N CYS A 11 0.25 5.29 -16.52
CA CYS A 11 0.81 5.71 -15.23
C CYS A 11 0.35 7.15 -14.90
N VAL A 12 -0.80 7.30 -14.26
CA VAL A 12 -1.35 8.60 -13.85
C VAL A 12 -0.70 9.02 -12.53
N LEU A 13 0.59 9.36 -12.58
CA LEU A 13 1.29 10.00 -11.46
C LEU A 13 0.70 11.40 -11.24
N ARG A 14 -0.18 11.53 -10.24
CA ARG A 14 -0.60 12.85 -9.73
C ARG A 14 0.62 13.51 -9.08
N THR A 15 1.11 14.60 -9.65
CA THR A 15 1.97 15.53 -8.92
C THR A 15 1.14 16.24 -7.84
N PRO A 16 1.67 16.47 -6.63
CA PRO A 16 0.98 17.27 -5.62
C PRO A 16 0.71 18.65 -6.22
N SER A 17 -0.57 19.03 -6.25
CA SER A 17 -1.07 20.26 -6.86
C SER A 17 -0.41 21.50 -6.23
N ALA A 18 0.63 22.02 -6.89
CA ALA A 18 1.05 23.40 -6.72
C ALA A 18 0.16 24.29 -7.61
N ASN A 19 -0.88 24.84 -6.99
CA ASN A 19 -1.55 26.10 -7.33
C ASN A 19 -1.72 26.42 -8.84
N THR A 20 -2.90 26.17 -9.41
CA THR A 20 -3.30 26.81 -10.68
C THR A 20 -4.67 27.44 -10.53
N ARG A 21 -4.70 28.75 -10.81
CA ARG A 21 -5.90 29.56 -10.98
C ARG A 21 -6.82 28.90 -12.01
N GLY A 22 -8.10 28.79 -11.63
CA GLY A 22 -9.25 28.80 -12.53
C GLY A 22 -9.28 27.78 -13.66
N VAL A 23 -9.83 26.60 -13.40
CA VAL A 23 -10.64 25.85 -14.37
C VAL A 23 -11.80 25.24 -13.59
N GLY A 24 -13.03 25.63 -13.94
CA GLY A 24 -14.22 24.95 -13.44
C GLY A 24 -14.28 23.54 -14.01
N ILE A 25 -14.53 22.55 -13.16
CA ILE A 25 -14.68 21.17 -13.60
C ILE A 25 -15.96 20.63 -12.97
N GLY A 26 -16.93 20.33 -13.84
CA GLY A 26 -18.04 19.45 -13.49
C GLY A 26 -17.49 18.12 -12.99
N ALA A 27 -18.27 17.46 -12.13
CA ALA A 27 -17.89 16.22 -11.48
C ALA A 27 -17.52 15.13 -12.50
N GLU A 28 -16.22 15.00 -12.78
CA GLU A 28 -15.66 13.91 -13.56
C GLU A 28 -15.32 12.79 -12.57
N SER A 29 -16.17 11.75 -12.51
CA SER A 29 -15.97 10.57 -11.68
C SER A 29 -14.75 9.79 -12.18
N THR A 30 -13.57 10.18 -11.71
CA THR A 30 -12.31 9.54 -12.07
C THR A 30 -12.29 8.11 -11.51
N PRO A 31 -11.86 7.09 -12.27
CA PRO A 31 -11.77 5.73 -11.76
C PRO A 31 -10.85 5.68 -10.54
N THR A 32 -11.32 5.10 -9.45
CA THR A 32 -10.55 4.87 -8.24
C THR A 32 -9.50 3.80 -8.50
N VAL A 33 -8.23 4.18 -8.42
CA VAL A 33 -7.10 3.25 -8.57
C VAL A 33 -6.99 2.40 -7.31
N THR A 34 -6.81 1.08 -7.47
CA THR A 34 -6.61 0.13 -6.38
C THR A 34 -5.16 -0.33 -6.35
N VAL A 35 -4.47 -0.15 -5.22
CA VAL A 35 -3.09 -0.58 -5.03
C VAL A 35 -3.01 -1.67 -3.97
N ALA A 36 -2.38 -2.79 -4.30
CA ALA A 36 -2.06 -3.82 -3.31
C ALA A 36 -0.67 -3.59 -2.71
N VAL A 37 -0.52 -3.81 -1.41
CA VAL A 37 0.75 -3.74 -0.69
C VAL A 37 1.02 -5.08 -0.02
N ILE A 38 2.06 -5.78 -0.46
CA ILE A 38 2.51 -7.06 0.10
C ILE A 38 3.55 -6.82 1.18
N GLY A 39 3.30 -7.35 2.36
CA GLY A 39 4.11 -7.19 3.56
C GLY A 39 3.80 -5.86 4.22
N LEU A 40 2.92 -5.85 5.22
CA LEU A 40 2.48 -4.63 5.91
C LEU A 40 3.51 -4.16 6.94
N GLY A 41 4.80 -4.40 6.68
CA GLY A 41 5.94 -4.25 7.57
C GLY A 41 6.14 -2.85 8.13
N TYR A 42 7.33 -2.62 8.70
CA TYR A 42 7.80 -1.27 9.01
C TYR A 42 7.73 -0.32 7.81
N VAL A 43 7.95 -0.82 6.59
CA VAL A 43 7.84 -0.03 5.34
C VAL A 43 6.43 -0.10 4.75
N GLY A 44 5.85 -1.29 4.67
CA GLY A 44 4.62 -1.50 3.92
C GLY A 44 3.39 -0.83 4.54
N LEU A 45 3.24 -0.86 5.88
CA LEU A 45 2.07 -0.27 6.52
C LEU A 45 2.06 1.26 6.44
N PRO A 46 3.14 2.00 6.77
CA PRO A 46 3.16 3.45 6.54
C PRO A 46 2.93 3.84 5.08
N THR A 47 3.43 3.03 4.14
CA THR A 47 3.21 3.26 2.70
C THR A 47 1.74 3.04 2.32
N ALA A 48 1.12 1.97 2.82
CA ALA A 48 -0.30 1.70 2.61
C ALA A 48 -1.18 2.83 3.17
N LEU A 49 -0.84 3.37 4.34
CA LEU A 49 -1.56 4.51 4.94
C LEU A 49 -1.43 5.78 4.08
N SER A 50 -0.23 6.09 3.60
CA SER A 50 -0.01 7.23 2.71
C SER A 50 -0.80 7.13 1.41
N LEU A 51 -0.92 5.92 0.83
CA LEU A 51 -1.74 5.73 -0.37
C LEU A 51 -3.24 5.95 -0.08
N ALA A 52 -3.74 5.39 1.02
CA ALA A 52 -5.15 5.51 1.39
C ALA A 52 -5.58 6.97 1.66
N GLU A 53 -4.68 7.80 2.18
CA GLU A 53 -4.90 9.25 2.38
C GLU A 53 -5.10 10.02 1.09
N HIS A 54 -4.57 9.54 -0.03
CA HIS A 54 -4.63 10.18 -1.34
C HIS A 54 -5.75 9.61 -2.23
N ASP A 55 -6.89 9.26 -1.63
CA ASP A 55 -8.08 8.77 -2.36
C ASP A 55 -7.84 7.50 -3.20
N THR A 56 -6.91 6.66 -2.76
CA THR A 56 -6.59 5.37 -3.39
C THR A 56 -7.15 4.22 -2.55
N ASP A 57 -7.77 3.24 -3.18
CA ASP A 57 -8.18 2.00 -2.50
C ASP A 57 -6.96 1.11 -2.27
N VAL A 58 -6.75 0.64 -1.04
CA VAL A 58 -5.55 -0.12 -0.68
C VAL A 58 -5.91 -1.51 -0.18
N ILE A 59 -5.26 -2.52 -0.78
CA ILE A 59 -5.33 -3.93 -0.37
C ILE A 59 -4.00 -4.30 0.29
N GLY A 60 -3.96 -4.30 1.62
CA GLY A 60 -2.83 -4.81 2.38
C GLY A 60 -2.85 -6.35 2.47
N VAL A 61 -1.78 -6.99 2.02
CA VAL A 61 -1.59 -8.45 2.15
C VAL A 61 -0.39 -8.72 3.03
N ASP A 62 -0.56 -9.54 4.06
CA ASP A 62 0.54 -10.00 4.92
C ASP A 62 0.37 -11.49 5.24
N ILE A 63 1.46 -12.25 5.27
CA ILE A 63 1.41 -13.68 5.59
C ILE A 63 1.07 -13.94 7.07
N SER A 64 1.35 -12.99 7.95
CA SER A 64 1.14 -13.14 9.39
C SER A 64 -0.24 -12.65 9.81
N ALA A 65 -1.14 -13.59 10.10
CA ALA A 65 -2.46 -13.28 10.65
C ALA A 65 -2.38 -12.53 12.00
N ASP A 66 -1.41 -12.90 12.85
CA ASP A 66 -1.19 -12.22 14.13
C ASP A 66 -0.77 -10.77 13.95
N ARG A 67 0.02 -10.49 12.92
CA ARG A 67 0.42 -9.15 12.56
C ARG A 67 -0.77 -8.32 12.09
N LEU A 68 -1.64 -8.88 11.24
CA LEU A 68 -2.88 -8.19 10.85
C LEU A 68 -3.78 -7.89 12.05
N ARG A 69 -3.88 -8.81 13.00
CA ARG A 69 -4.62 -8.58 14.27
C ARG A 69 -3.97 -7.46 15.08
N ALA A 70 -2.66 -7.49 15.26
CA ALA A 70 -1.94 -6.43 15.96
C ALA A 70 -2.15 -5.06 15.29
N ILE A 71 -2.19 -4.99 13.96
CA ILE A 71 -2.49 -3.75 13.23
C ILE A 71 -3.93 -3.30 13.51
N ARG A 72 -4.93 -4.17 13.35
CA ARG A 72 -6.34 -3.84 13.60
C ARG A 72 -6.60 -3.38 15.03
N ASP A 73 -5.91 -3.97 16.00
CA ASP A 73 -6.03 -3.61 17.42
C ASP A 73 -5.21 -2.35 17.79
N GLY A 74 -4.52 -1.73 16.84
CA GLY A 74 -3.61 -0.60 17.10
C GLY A 74 -2.42 -0.97 17.98
N ARG A 75 -2.05 -2.26 18.07
CA ARG A 75 -0.91 -2.77 18.86
C ARG A 75 0.36 -2.99 18.04
N ALA A 76 0.30 -2.77 16.72
CA ALA A 76 1.47 -2.87 15.86
C ALA A 76 2.53 -1.80 16.19
N ASP A 77 3.78 -2.10 15.84
CA ASP A 77 4.94 -1.23 16.01
C ASP A 77 4.85 -0.02 15.07
N LEU A 78 4.00 0.94 15.45
CA LEU A 78 3.69 2.15 14.71
C LEU A 78 4.02 3.38 15.54
N LEU A 79 4.50 4.42 14.86
CA LEU A 79 4.60 5.76 15.42
C LEU A 79 3.20 6.27 15.76
N GLU A 80 3.10 7.16 16.76
CA GLU A 80 1.80 7.70 17.22
C GLU A 80 0.98 8.30 16.08
N ARG A 81 1.64 9.08 15.20
CA ARG A 81 0.99 9.65 14.00
C ARG A 81 0.37 8.57 13.10
N ASP A 82 1.03 7.42 12.95
CA ASP A 82 0.59 6.37 12.04
C ASP A 82 -0.56 5.54 12.65
N ARG A 83 -0.69 5.53 13.98
CA ARG A 83 -1.84 4.95 14.69
C ARG A 83 -3.12 5.74 14.43
N VAL A 84 -3.04 7.07 14.49
CA VAL A 84 -4.16 7.97 14.17
C VAL A 84 -4.58 7.78 12.71
N ARG A 85 -3.61 7.84 11.78
CA ARG A 85 -3.85 7.63 10.34
C ARG A 85 -4.50 6.27 10.08
N LEU A 86 -4.05 5.21 10.74
CA LEU A 86 -4.64 3.88 10.61
C LEU A 86 -6.11 3.84 11.02
N ALA A 87 -6.47 4.44 12.15
CA ALA A 87 -7.85 4.49 12.60
C ALA A 87 -8.75 5.20 11.57
N ASP A 88 -8.29 6.33 11.04
CA ASP A 88 -9.02 7.11 10.02
C ASP A 88 -9.22 6.31 8.73
N GLN A 89 -8.18 5.63 8.23
CA GLN A 89 -8.26 4.86 6.99
C GLN A 89 -9.08 3.57 7.12
N LEU A 90 -9.11 2.95 8.30
CA LEU A 90 -10.01 1.82 8.59
C LEU A 90 -11.46 2.26 8.66
N ALA A 91 -11.74 3.40 9.29
CA ALA A 91 -13.09 3.98 9.36
C ALA A 91 -13.60 4.40 7.97
N ALA A 92 -12.72 4.95 7.14
CA ALA A 92 -13.02 5.31 5.75
C ALA A 92 -13.12 4.08 4.81
N GLN A 93 -12.85 2.87 5.29
CA GLN A 93 -12.84 1.62 4.51
C GLN A 93 -11.90 1.60 3.31
N ARG A 94 -10.90 2.50 3.29
CA ARG A 94 -9.91 2.63 2.20
C ARG A 94 -8.75 1.66 2.32
N LEU A 95 -8.49 1.16 3.53
CA LEU A 95 -7.49 0.12 3.76
C LEU A 95 -8.18 -1.19 4.14
N ARG A 96 -8.13 -2.17 3.23
CA ARG A 96 -8.53 -3.56 3.50
C ARG A 96 -7.29 -4.41 3.71
N MET A 97 -7.31 -5.29 4.72
CA MET A 97 -6.16 -6.15 5.04
C MET A 97 -6.56 -7.63 5.06
N THR A 98 -5.79 -8.48 4.40
CA THR A 98 -6.05 -9.93 4.29
C THR A 98 -4.76 -10.74 4.31
N THR A 99 -4.85 -12.03 4.68
CA THR A 99 -3.77 -13.00 4.49
C THR A 99 -3.87 -13.75 3.17
N ASP A 100 -4.98 -13.57 2.43
CA ASP A 100 -5.23 -14.27 1.18
C ASP A 100 -4.59 -13.52 -0.02
N PRO A 101 -3.57 -14.09 -0.67
CA PRO A 101 -2.94 -13.49 -1.84
C PRO A 101 -3.87 -13.42 -3.06
N SER A 102 -5.00 -14.16 -3.09
CA SER A 102 -5.97 -14.07 -4.19
C SER A 102 -6.54 -12.65 -4.35
N ALA A 103 -6.55 -11.86 -3.27
CA ALA A 103 -7.00 -10.47 -3.28
C ALA A 103 -6.16 -9.54 -4.16
N LEU A 104 -4.93 -9.95 -4.53
CA LEU A 104 -4.06 -9.19 -5.43
C LEU A 104 -4.62 -9.11 -6.85
N ALA A 105 -5.47 -10.05 -7.27
CA ALA A 105 -6.07 -10.07 -8.60
C ALA A 105 -6.94 -8.83 -8.91
N GLY A 106 -7.46 -8.17 -7.86
CA GLY A 106 -8.27 -6.96 -7.98
C GLY A 106 -7.49 -5.65 -7.95
N ALA A 107 -6.15 -5.67 -7.89
CA ALA A 107 -5.32 -4.48 -7.84
C ALA A 107 -4.76 -4.07 -9.21
N ASP A 108 -4.66 -2.76 -9.42
CA ASP A 108 -4.06 -2.13 -10.61
C ASP A 108 -2.53 -2.14 -10.54
N ALA A 109 -1.99 -2.00 -9.32
CA ALA A 109 -0.57 -2.06 -9.02
C ALA A 109 -0.30 -2.84 -7.74
N VAL A 110 0.83 -3.54 -7.70
CA VAL A 110 1.28 -4.29 -6.53
C VAL A 110 2.63 -3.75 -6.06
N LEU A 111 2.68 -3.31 -4.81
CA LEU A 111 3.88 -2.88 -4.11
C LEU A 111 4.38 -4.02 -3.21
N VAL A 112 5.60 -4.50 -3.47
CA VAL A 112 6.21 -5.57 -2.69
C VAL A 112 7.21 -4.98 -1.68
N CYS A 113 6.84 -5.08 -0.39
CA CYS A 113 7.57 -4.57 0.77
C CYS A 113 8.08 -5.71 1.67
N VAL A 114 8.57 -6.79 1.06
CA VAL A 114 9.22 -7.90 1.78
C VAL A 114 10.63 -7.52 2.20
N PRO A 115 11.12 -7.98 3.38
CA PRO A 115 12.50 -7.76 3.79
C PRO A 115 13.44 -8.38 2.75
N THR A 116 14.43 -7.61 2.31
CA THR A 116 15.51 -8.06 1.43
C THR A 116 16.79 -8.05 2.27
N PRO A 117 16.99 -9.04 3.16
CA PRO A 117 18.16 -9.08 4.02
C PRO A 117 19.40 -9.14 3.15
N VAL A 118 20.38 -8.29 3.45
CA VAL A 118 21.68 -8.29 2.77
C VAL A 118 22.64 -9.18 3.53
N ASP A 119 23.42 -9.99 2.82
CA ASP A 119 24.48 -10.79 3.42
C ASP A 119 25.73 -9.95 3.73
N GLU A 120 26.76 -10.57 4.31
CA GLU A 120 28.03 -9.94 4.67
C GLU A 120 28.82 -9.36 3.47
N HIS A 121 28.40 -9.69 2.25
CA HIS A 121 28.95 -9.17 0.99
C HIS A 121 28.10 -8.06 0.39
N LEU A 122 27.13 -7.51 1.13
CA LEU A 122 26.14 -6.54 0.67
C LEU A 122 25.27 -7.06 -0.48
N ALA A 123 25.22 -8.38 -0.68
CA ALA A 123 24.35 -8.98 -1.68
C ALA A 123 22.95 -9.16 -1.08
N PRO A 124 21.90 -8.60 -1.71
CA PRO A 124 20.54 -8.79 -1.23
C PRO A 124 20.09 -10.23 -1.48
N ASP A 125 19.60 -10.89 -0.43
CA ASP A 125 18.87 -12.15 -0.54
C ASP A 125 17.52 -11.87 -1.23
N LEU A 126 17.37 -12.43 -2.43
CA LEU A 126 16.17 -12.30 -3.26
C LEU A 126 15.13 -13.38 -2.98
N GLY A 127 15.38 -14.32 -2.06
CA GLY A 127 14.44 -15.38 -1.69
C GLY A 127 13.03 -14.85 -1.34
N PRO A 128 12.92 -13.84 -0.45
CA PRO A 128 11.63 -13.23 -0.11
C PRO A 128 10.92 -12.56 -1.29
N LEU A 129 11.68 -11.99 -2.24
CA LEU A 129 11.12 -11.36 -3.44
C LEU A 129 10.58 -12.41 -4.42
N ARG A 130 11.33 -13.51 -4.62
CA ARG A 130 10.91 -14.62 -5.49
C ARG A 130 9.66 -15.33 -4.99
N ALA A 131 9.47 -15.43 -3.68
CA ALA A 131 8.26 -16.04 -3.10
C ALA A 131 7.00 -15.17 -3.24
N ALA A 132 7.16 -13.88 -3.54
CA ALA A 132 6.06 -12.93 -3.70
C ALA A 132 5.57 -12.76 -5.16
N CYS A 133 6.31 -13.29 -6.14
CA CYS A 133 5.95 -13.33 -7.56
C CYS A 133 5.33 -14.69 -7.93
#